data_AF-A0A821V486-F1
#
_entry.id   AF-A0A821V486-F1
#
_cell.length_a   1.000
_cell.length_b   1.000
_cell.length_c   1.000
_cell.angle_alpha   90.00
_cell.angle_beta   90.00
_cell.angle_gamma   90.00
#
_symmetry.space_group_name_H-M   'P 1'
#
loop_
_entity.id
_entity.type
_entity.pdbx_description
1 polymer ?
#
loop_
_entity_poly.entity_id
_entity_poly.type
_entity_poly.pdbx_seq_one_letter_code
_entity_poly.pdbx_strand_id
1 'polypeptide(L)' 'MLRIFRQASRENILLQQQANQAYYNKNRLDPQLKLGDKVLTLVYVSKGKLDPKFSPIPKIVVEIHHP' A
#
# COMPACT_ATOMS: atom_id res chain seq x y z
N MET A 1 -25.35 4.35 15.39
CA MET A 1 -24.17 5.22 15.51
C MET A 1 -22.84 4.49 15.28
N LEU A 2 -22.38 3.59 16.17
CA LEU A 2 -21.04 2.98 16.07
C LEU A 2 -20.75 2.21 14.75
N ARG A 3 -21.77 1.54 14.19
CA ARG A 3 -21.67 0.84 12.89
C ARG A 3 -21.39 1.79 11.72
N ILE A 4 -22.02 2.96 11.72
CA ILE A 4 -21.89 3.98 10.66
C ILE A 4 -20.48 4.56 10.70
N PHE A 5 -19.98 4.90 11.91
CA PHE A 5 -18.61 5.38 12.09
C PHE A 5 -17.55 4.36 11.67
N ARG A 6 -17.73 3.07 11.99
CA ARG A 6 -16.82 2.00 11.55
C ARG A 6 -16.83 1.85 10.02
N GLN A 7 -17.99 1.98 9.40
CA GLN A 7 -18.13 1.88 7.96
C GLN A 7 -17.45 3.04 7.23
N ALA A 8 -17.74 4.29 7.65
CA ALA A 8 -17.09 5.48 7.12
C ALA A 8 -15.57 5.47 7.33
N SER A 9 -15.09 5.00 8.49
CA SER A 9 -13.65 4.88 8.75
C SER A 9 -12.98 3.87 7.81
N ARG A 10 -13.66 2.75 7.52
CA ARG A 10 -13.15 1.73 6.59
C ARG A 10 -13.08 2.28 5.16
N GLU A 11 -14.11 2.99 4.73
CA GLU A 11 -14.17 3.63 3.40
C GLU A 11 -13.06 4.66 3.24
N ASN A 12 -12.83 5.50 4.25
CA ASN A 12 -11.73 6.47 4.25
C ASN A 12 -10.35 5.79 4.16
N ILE A 13 -10.13 4.69 4.89
CA ILE A 13 -8.88 3.93 4.80
C ILE A 13 -8.70 3.35 3.39
N LEU A 14 -9.75 2.81 2.78
CA LEU A 14 -9.70 2.25 1.43
C LEU A 14 -9.41 3.33 0.38
N LEU A 15 -10.07 4.49 0.47
CA LEU A 15 -9.81 5.64 -0.40
C LEU A 15 -8.37 6.13 -0.26
N GLN A 16 -7.86 6.23 0.97
CA GLN A 16 -6.47 6.62 1.23
C GLN A 16 -5.49 5.62 0.63
N GLN A 17 -5.77 4.32 0.75
CA GLN A 17 -4.94 3.25 0.18
C GLN A 17 -4.94 3.29 -1.36
N GLN A 18 -6.10 3.47 -1.98
CA GLN A 18 -6.22 3.60 -3.43
C GLN A 18 -5.48 4.84 -3.95
N ALA A 19 -5.63 5.99 -3.28
CA ALA A 19 -4.92 7.21 -3.63
C ALA A 19 -3.40 7.04 -3.51
N ASN A 20 -2.93 6.41 -2.44
CA ASN A 20 -1.51 6.13 -2.22
C ASN A 20 -0.94 5.18 -3.27
N GLN A 21 -1.69 4.14 -3.65
CA GLN A 21 -1.28 3.19 -4.69
C GLN A 21 -1.25 3.88 -6.06
N ALA A 22 -2.26 4.68 -6.40
CA ALA A 22 -2.31 5.43 -7.65
C ALA A 22 -1.15 6.45 -7.73
N TYR A 23 -0.86 7.15 -6.65
CA TYR A 23 0.27 8.07 -6.56
C TYR A 23 1.61 7.35 -6.73
N TYR A 24 1.78 6.21 -6.04
CA TYR A 24 2.98 5.39 -6.16
C TYR A 24 3.16 4.88 -7.60
N ASN A 25 2.11 4.32 -8.21
CA ASN A 25 2.15 3.79 -9.57
C ASN A 25 2.38 4.89 -10.62
N LYS A 26 1.74 6.06 -10.48
CA LYS A 26 1.86 7.17 -11.44
C LYS A 26 3.29 7.72 -11.50
N ASN A 27 4.01 7.72 -10.38
CA ASN A 27 5.37 8.23 -10.29
C ASN A 27 6.44 7.17 -10.60
N ARG A 28 6.04 5.92 -10.87
CA ARG A 28 6.95 4.82 -11.09
C ARG A 28 7.09 4.52 -12.59
N LEU A 29 8.07 5.16 -13.23
CA LEU A 29 8.47 4.91 -14.61
C LEU A 29 9.24 3.58 -14.78
N ASP A 30 9.81 3.06 -13.70
CA ASP A 30 10.67 1.87 -13.70
C ASP A 30 10.08 0.77 -12.79
N PRO A 31 9.68 -0.39 -13.34
CA PRO A 31 9.15 -1.50 -12.56
C PRO A 31 10.22 -2.17 -11.68
N GLN A 32 11.51 -1.94 -11.96
CA GLN A 32 12.59 -2.42 -11.09
C GLN A 32 12.72 -1.52 -9.87
N LEU A 33 12.99 -2.12 -8.71
CA LEU A 33 13.26 -1.37 -7.48
C LEU A 33 14.73 -0.95 -7.49
N LYS A 34 15.04 0.26 -7.04
CA LYS A 34 16.42 0.73 -6.85
C LYS A 34 16.73 0.87 -5.36
N LEU A 35 18.00 0.74 -5.02
CA LEU A 35 18.47 1.02 -3.66
C LEU A 35 18.15 2.48 -3.32
N GLY A 36 17.60 2.70 -2.13
CA GLY A 36 17.16 4.03 -1.68
C GLY A 36 15.71 4.39 -2.03
N ASP A 37 15.00 3.59 -2.82
CA ASP A 37 13.60 3.86 -3.16
C ASP A 37 12.70 3.75 -1.93
N LYS A 38 11.77 4.71 -1.79
CA LYS A 38 10.69 4.65 -0.79
C LYS A 38 9.52 3.85 -1.35
N VAL A 39 9.19 2.75 -0.69
CA VAL A 39 8.13 1.83 -1.12
C VAL A 39 7.15 1.52 0.00
N LEU A 40 5.88 1.34 -0.38
CA LEU A 40 4.87 0.80 0.52
C LEU A 40 4.94 -0.72 0.45
N THR A 41 5.16 -1.35 1.61
CA THR A 41 5.22 -2.82 1.69
C THR A 41 3.83 -3.39 1.88
N LEU A 42 3.53 -4.47 1.17
CA LEU A 42 2.29 -5.21 1.33
C LEU A 42 2.34 -5.99 2.66
N VAL A 43 1.40 -5.71 3.57
CA VAL A 43 1.39 -6.28 4.93
C VAL A 43 0.61 -7.58 4.97
N TYR A 44 -0.48 -7.69 4.22
CA TYR A 44 -1.31 -8.89 4.18
C TYR A 44 -1.94 -9.09 2.80
N VAL A 45 -1.83 -10.32 2.30
CA VAL A 45 -2.69 -10.87 1.25
C VAL A 45 -3.45 -12.01 1.91
N SER A 46 -4.56 -11.72 2.58
CA SER A 46 -5.35 -12.84 3.12
C SER A 46 -5.89 -13.64 1.93
N LYS A 47 -5.88 -14.98 2.02
CA LYS A 47 -6.52 -15.90 1.05
C LYS A 47 -8.07 -15.80 1.06
N GLY A 48 -8.61 -14.60 1.13
CA GLY A 48 -10.03 -14.28 1.20
C GLY A 48 -10.27 -12.85 0.71
N LYS A 49 -11.55 -12.50 0.48
CA LYS A 49 -12.07 -11.26 -0.15
C LYS A 49 -11.74 -9.93 0.57
N LEU A 50 -10.60 -9.83 1.25
CA LEU A 50 -10.12 -8.59 1.85
C LEU A 50 -9.02 -8.01 0.97
N ASP A 51 -9.22 -6.74 0.61
CA ASP A 51 -8.31 -6.00 -0.25
C ASP A 51 -6.88 -5.98 0.31
N PRO A 52 -5.85 -6.05 -0.56
CA PRO A 52 -4.46 -5.99 -0.15
C PRO A 52 -4.19 -4.75 0.70
N LYS A 53 -3.73 -4.96 1.94
CA LYS A 53 -3.37 -3.85 2.84
C LYS A 53 -1.89 -3.54 2.71
N PHE A 54 -1.59 -2.34 2.21
CA PHE A 54 -0.24 -1.78 2.24
C PHE A 54 0.04 -1.14 3.60
N SER A 55 1.31 -1.16 4.01
CA SER A 55 1.80 -0.50 5.22
C SER A 55 1.54 1.01 5.12
N PRO A 56 1.01 1.66 6.17
CA PRO A 56 0.88 3.11 6.20
C PRO A 56 2.25 3.81 6.31
N ILE A 57 3.28 3.07 6.77
CA ILE A 57 4.64 3.58 6.92
C ILE A 57 5.46 3.16 5.69
N PRO A 58 6.00 4.12 4.92
CA PRO A 58 6.90 3.81 3.81
C PRO A 58 8.23 3.26 4.32
N LYS A 59 8.78 2.28 3.61
CA LYS A 59 10.09 1.68 3.88
C LYS A 59 11.08 2.05 2.78
N ILE A 60 12.36 2.00 3.09
CA ILE A 60 13.43 2.25 2.12
C ILE A 60 14.01 0.90 1.67
N VAL A 61 14.20 0.72 0.36
CA VAL A 61 14.89 -0.45 -0.19
C VAL A 61 16.37 -0.35 0.16
N VAL A 62 16.86 -1.23 1.04
CA VAL A 62 18.26 -1.27 1.48
C VAL A 62 19.09 -2.35 0.77
N GLU A 63 18.41 -3.32 0.15
CA GLU A 63 19.04 -4.45 -0.54
C GLU A 63 18.10 -4.99 -1.61
N ILE A 64 18.66 -5.42 -2.75
CA ILE A 64 17.91 -6.01 -3.86
C ILE A 64 18.50 -7.37 -4.18
N HIS A 65 17.71 -8.42 -3.96
CA HIS A 65 18.05 -9.76 -4.40
C HIS A 65 17.46 -10.01 -5.78
N HIS A 66 18.32 -10.24 -6.76
CA HIS A 66 17.92 -10.69 -8.09
C HIS A 66 17.89 -12.24 -8.09
N PRO A 67 16.88 -12.88 -8.71
CA PRO A 67 16.78 -14.33 -8.80
C PRO A 67 17.86 -14.94 -9.71
#